data_AF-A0A448ZNJ9-F1
#
_entry.id   AF-A0A448ZNJ9-F1
#
_cell.length_a   1.000
_cell.length_b   1.000
_cell.length_c   1.000
_cell.angle_alpha   90.00
_cell.angle_beta   90.00
_cell.angle_gamma   90.00
#
_symmetry.space_group_name_H-M   'P 1'
#
loop_
_entity.id
_entity.type
_entity.pdbx_description
1 polymer ?
#
loop_
_entity_poly.entity_id
_entity_poly.type
_entity_poly.pdbx_seq_one_letter_code
_entity_poly.pdbx_strand_id
1 'polypeptide(L)'
;MPSRLSLLLVVQICLSVNRCYFAHAFLSSVRNPALRRTHNESGSEVGSNHEPISLSPRRLSASPQDSQPNYPEGGDETDLLQSPEGESTPGGGDATGTSKEDFVGLVEEVMKSSKSEHIPRLLANNIEVIIGLQGQDGAQIITSILEDAKADGEKDGDDSVYTQTLQTIDMILGFAEDFVRQAQEMDAANKQLLGKIIKAMVTSENDQSVAGGEGRIISKEDSASKREQLLDTIMKEEKKNFSSGFLRHIDGECDRISNQEKLTPESTRLLDILRMIQTRVLEELGQDLGEAALVLGQLMGYEKEEELLGVLEAGLTVRGNEFALEMASLTEEALDGFSRVPGGADPELVDKVRFIDRRVQEFLNETNEFQ
;
A
#
# COMPACT_ATOMS: atom_id res chain seq x y z
N MET A 1 -12.76 16.64 5.61
CA MET A 1 -12.31 16.85 4.22
C MET A 1 -10.88 16.32 4.14
N PRO A 2 -10.68 15.07 3.71
CA PRO A 2 -9.34 14.56 3.44
C PRO A 2 -8.66 15.47 2.41
N SER A 3 -7.35 15.66 2.53
CA SER A 3 -6.60 16.48 1.58
C SER A 3 -6.70 15.87 0.19
N ARG A 4 -6.88 16.70 -0.86
CA ARG A 4 -7.04 16.28 -2.26
C ARG A 4 -5.91 15.40 -2.79
N LEU A 5 -4.72 15.48 -2.16
CA LEU A 5 -3.57 14.62 -2.43
C LEU A 5 -3.80 13.15 -2.03
N SER A 6 -4.61 12.90 -1.00
CA SER A 6 -4.92 11.55 -0.51
C SER A 6 -5.79 10.78 -1.48
N LEU A 7 -6.72 11.43 -2.20
CA LEU A 7 -7.60 10.77 -3.14
C LEU A 7 -6.87 10.28 -4.40
N LEU A 8 -6.02 11.13 -4.97
CA LEU A 8 -5.16 10.80 -6.11
C LEU A 8 -4.22 9.63 -5.78
N LEU A 9 -3.70 9.60 -4.55
CA LEU A 9 -2.87 8.49 -4.10
C LEU A 9 -3.65 7.18 -3.91
N VAL A 10 -4.86 7.26 -3.36
CA VAL A 10 -5.72 6.09 -3.18
C VAL A 10 -6.12 5.50 -4.52
N VAL A 11 -6.44 6.33 -5.52
CA VAL A 11 -6.71 5.85 -6.90
C VAL A 11 -5.48 5.17 -7.49
N GLN A 12 -4.28 5.76 -7.35
CA GLN A 12 -3.02 5.16 -7.81
C GLN A 12 -2.74 3.80 -7.14
N ILE A 13 -2.96 3.70 -5.81
CA ILE A 13 -2.73 2.47 -5.04
C ILE A 13 -3.79 1.40 -5.39
N CYS A 14 -5.07 1.78 -5.53
CA CYS A 14 -6.13 0.88 -5.96
C CYS A 14 -5.84 0.23 -7.32
N LEU A 15 -5.20 0.95 -8.25
CA LEU A 15 -4.81 0.41 -9.56
C LEU A 15 -3.70 -0.65 -9.45
N SER A 16 -2.72 -0.46 -8.56
CA SER A 16 -1.65 -1.43 -8.31
C SER A 16 -2.17 -2.71 -7.66
N VAL A 17 -3.10 -2.60 -6.71
CA VAL A 17 -3.69 -3.73 -5.98
C VAL A 17 -4.56 -4.62 -6.88
N ASN A 18 -5.41 -4.00 -7.70
CA ASN A 18 -6.43 -4.76 -8.42
C ASN A 18 -5.89 -5.60 -9.58
N ARG A 19 -4.73 -5.27 -10.16
CA ARG A 19 -4.08 -6.11 -11.19
C ARG A 19 -3.81 -7.54 -10.71
N CYS A 20 -3.75 -7.78 -9.39
CA CYS A 20 -3.38 -9.07 -8.83
C CYS A 20 -4.55 -9.87 -8.23
N TYR A 21 -5.65 -9.22 -7.83
CA TYR A 21 -6.74 -9.88 -7.08
C TYR A 21 -7.67 -10.70 -7.98
N PHE A 22 -7.77 -10.34 -9.27
CA PHE A 22 -8.73 -10.99 -10.17
C PHE A 22 -8.35 -12.44 -10.52
N ALA A 23 -7.06 -12.80 -10.49
CA ALA A 23 -6.64 -14.19 -10.70
C ALA A 23 -7.09 -15.11 -9.55
N HIS A 24 -7.13 -14.62 -8.30
CA HIS A 24 -7.43 -15.46 -7.12
C HIS A 24 -8.94 -15.52 -6.80
N ALA A 25 -9.66 -14.41 -6.97
CA ALA A 25 -11.12 -14.37 -6.77
C ALA A 25 -11.89 -15.12 -7.89
N PHE A 26 -11.42 -15.05 -9.14
CA PHE A 26 -12.00 -15.78 -10.26
C PHE A 26 -11.78 -17.30 -10.13
N LEU A 27 -10.59 -17.74 -9.71
CA LEU A 27 -10.31 -19.16 -9.46
C LEU A 27 -11.08 -19.74 -8.26
N SER A 28 -11.41 -18.91 -7.27
CA SER A 28 -12.21 -19.32 -6.10
C SER A 28 -13.71 -19.41 -6.42
N SER A 29 -14.21 -18.55 -7.31
CA SER A 29 -15.62 -18.54 -7.73
C SER A 29 -15.95 -19.63 -8.76
N VAL A 30 -15.01 -19.98 -9.66
CA VAL A 30 -15.20 -21.02 -10.68
C VAL A 30 -15.11 -22.44 -10.10
N ARG A 31 -14.51 -22.64 -8.91
CA ARG A 31 -14.29 -23.97 -8.33
C ARG A 31 -15.44 -24.55 -7.50
N ASN A 32 -16.51 -23.81 -7.21
CA ASN A 32 -17.59 -24.35 -6.36
C ASN A 32 -19.01 -23.77 -6.63
N PRO A 33 -19.69 -24.18 -7.72
CA PRO A 33 -21.06 -23.74 -8.01
C PRO A 33 -22.16 -24.48 -7.21
N ALA A 34 -21.81 -25.33 -6.23
CA ALA A 34 -22.74 -26.30 -5.66
C ALA A 34 -23.47 -25.90 -4.36
N LEU A 35 -23.28 -24.70 -3.79
CA LEU A 35 -23.80 -24.36 -2.45
C LEU A 35 -24.70 -23.10 -2.35
N ARG A 36 -25.30 -22.66 -3.45
CA ARG A 36 -26.35 -21.62 -3.41
C ARG A 36 -27.68 -22.10 -4.02
N ARG A 37 -28.28 -23.13 -3.43
CA ARG A 37 -29.73 -23.33 -3.50
C ARG A 37 -30.24 -23.87 -2.17
N THR A 38 -31.38 -23.30 -1.77
CA THR A 38 -32.32 -23.66 -0.70
C THR A 38 -32.15 -22.91 0.63
N HIS A 39 -32.95 -21.85 0.79
CA HIS A 39 -33.89 -21.76 1.91
C HIS A 39 -34.91 -20.65 1.61
N ASN A 40 -36.10 -21.05 1.17
CA ASN A 40 -37.34 -20.40 1.59
C ASN A 40 -38.54 -21.33 1.41
N GLU A 41 -39.45 -21.26 2.37
CA GLU A 41 -40.81 -21.82 2.48
C GLU A 41 -41.07 -23.16 3.21
N SER A 42 -42.03 -23.03 4.14
CA SER A 42 -43.06 -23.98 4.64
C SER A 42 -42.70 -25.06 5.68
N GLY A 43 -42.96 -24.71 6.95
CA GLY A 43 -44.08 -25.21 7.77
C GLY A 43 -44.61 -26.64 7.68
N SER A 44 -44.62 -27.29 8.87
CA SER A 44 -45.64 -28.19 9.45
C SER A 44 -45.50 -29.73 9.34
N GLU A 45 -45.40 -30.30 10.56
CA GLU A 45 -45.96 -31.57 11.08
C GLU A 45 -45.31 -32.97 10.85
N VAL A 46 -44.93 -33.55 12.02
CA VAL A 46 -45.19 -34.91 12.55
C VAL A 46 -44.48 -36.13 11.91
N GLY A 47 -43.76 -36.88 12.77
CA GLY A 47 -43.87 -38.35 12.78
C GLY A 47 -42.59 -39.19 12.87
N SER A 48 -42.19 -39.53 14.10
CA SER A 48 -41.71 -40.85 14.58
C SER A 48 -40.46 -41.57 14.01
N ASN A 49 -39.58 -41.94 14.97
CA ASN A 49 -38.89 -43.22 15.17
C ASN A 49 -37.91 -43.79 14.11
N HIS A 50 -36.62 -43.85 14.45
CA HIS A 50 -35.94 -45.12 14.77
C HIS A 50 -34.51 -44.93 15.32
N GLU A 51 -34.13 -45.89 16.18
CA GLU A 51 -32.92 -46.07 17.00
C GLU A 51 -31.56 -46.28 16.28
N PRO A 52 -30.43 -46.27 17.03
CA PRO A 52 -29.08 -46.10 16.49
C PRO A 52 -28.33 -47.43 16.26
N ILE A 53 -27.39 -47.43 15.30
CA ILE A 53 -26.42 -48.53 15.14
C ILE A 53 -25.04 -48.07 15.62
N SER A 54 -24.68 -48.61 16.77
CA SER A 54 -23.34 -48.65 17.37
C SER A 54 -22.52 -49.77 16.75
N LEU A 55 -21.30 -49.51 16.28
CA LEU A 55 -20.22 -50.50 16.20
C LEU A 55 -18.85 -49.83 16.31
N SER A 56 -18.16 -50.17 17.40
CA SER A 56 -16.69 -50.17 17.60
C SER A 56 -16.38 -51.50 18.31
N PRO A 57 -15.11 -51.96 18.46
CA PRO A 57 -13.85 -51.63 17.78
C PRO A 57 -13.09 -52.90 17.31
N ARG A 58 -11.98 -52.75 16.55
CA ARG A 58 -11.00 -53.85 16.40
C ARG A 58 -9.58 -53.34 16.61
N ARG A 59 -9.02 -53.69 17.77
CA ARG A 59 -7.58 -53.67 18.08
C ARG A 59 -6.85 -54.71 17.23
N LEU A 60 -5.70 -54.35 16.69
CA LEU A 60 -4.55 -55.26 16.58
C LEU A 60 -3.25 -54.49 16.81
N SER A 61 -2.47 -55.05 17.71
CA SER A 61 -1.12 -54.71 18.16
C SER A 61 -0.05 -55.19 17.17
N ALA A 62 1.04 -54.44 17.01
CA ALA A 62 2.44 -54.92 17.08
C ALA A 62 3.43 -53.79 16.73
N SER A 63 4.33 -53.47 17.66
CA SER A 63 5.62 -52.82 17.40
C SER A 63 6.64 -53.91 16.99
N PRO A 64 7.81 -53.60 16.38
CA PRO A 64 8.95 -53.07 17.15
C PRO A 64 9.92 -52.09 16.45
N GLN A 65 10.55 -51.28 17.30
CA GLN A 65 11.97 -50.87 17.32
C GLN A 65 12.55 -49.79 16.37
N ASP A 66 12.96 -48.71 17.05
CA ASP A 66 14.30 -48.11 17.09
C ASP A 66 14.96 -47.69 15.78
N SER A 67 15.03 -46.36 15.59
CA SER A 67 16.27 -45.62 15.28
C SER A 67 15.98 -44.12 15.28
N GLN A 68 16.34 -43.41 16.36
CA GLN A 68 16.43 -41.95 16.37
C GLN A 68 17.80 -41.51 15.85
N PRO A 69 17.88 -40.52 14.96
CA PRO A 69 19.00 -39.60 14.93
C PRO A 69 18.72 -38.42 15.85
N ASN A 70 19.64 -38.26 16.80
CA ASN A 70 19.81 -37.15 17.71
C ASN A 70 20.09 -35.87 16.90
N TYR A 71 19.24 -34.85 16.97
CA TYR A 71 19.55 -33.50 16.50
C TYR A 71 19.71 -32.59 17.72
N PRO A 72 20.77 -31.77 17.77
CA PRO A 72 21.04 -30.90 18.91
C PRO A 72 19.98 -29.79 19.01
N GLU A 73 19.45 -29.62 20.22
CA GLU A 73 18.75 -28.42 20.66
C GLU A 73 19.66 -27.19 20.52
N GLY A 74 19.10 -26.09 20.02
CA GLY A 74 19.69 -24.76 20.14
C GLY A 74 19.86 -24.04 18.80
N GLY A 75 18.83 -23.31 18.39
CA GLY A 75 18.90 -22.33 17.31
C GLY A 75 17.71 -21.38 17.41
N ASP A 76 17.98 -20.13 17.77
CA ASP A 76 17.03 -19.03 17.90
C ASP A 76 16.54 -18.63 16.48
N GLU A 77 15.37 -19.11 16.05
CA GLU A 77 14.80 -18.84 14.71
C GLU A 77 14.08 -17.48 14.65
N THR A 78 14.82 -16.38 14.81
CA THR A 78 14.31 -15.02 14.54
C THR A 78 14.95 -14.35 13.31
N ASP A 79 15.71 -15.09 12.50
CA ASP A 79 16.50 -14.55 11.38
C ASP A 79 15.82 -14.57 9.99
N LEU A 80 14.50 -14.72 9.90
CA LEU A 80 13.78 -14.65 8.61
C LEU A 80 13.53 -13.23 8.08
N LEU A 81 13.94 -12.20 8.83
CA LEU A 81 13.85 -10.79 8.44
C LEU A 81 15.20 -10.05 8.50
N GLN A 82 16.32 -10.77 8.53
CA GLN A 82 17.60 -10.14 8.23
C GLN A 82 17.60 -9.75 6.75
N SER A 83 17.31 -8.47 6.52
CA SER A 83 17.68 -7.80 5.28
C SER A 83 19.17 -8.06 5.08
N PRO A 84 19.62 -8.64 3.96
CA PRO A 84 21.02 -8.47 3.61
C PRO A 84 21.21 -6.95 3.52
N GLU A 85 22.07 -6.40 4.38
CA GLU A 85 22.72 -5.12 4.15
C GLU A 85 23.60 -5.28 2.91
N GLY A 86 22.95 -5.46 1.77
CA GLY A 86 23.53 -5.37 0.46
C GLY A 86 23.77 -3.89 0.24
N GLU A 87 24.98 -3.48 0.59
CA GLU A 87 25.69 -2.32 0.05
C GLU A 87 25.62 -2.41 -1.48
N SER A 88 24.46 -2.01 -2.00
CA SER A 88 24.20 -1.87 -3.42
C SER A 88 24.78 -0.51 -3.77
N THR A 89 26.10 -0.47 -3.94
CA THR A 89 26.71 0.62 -4.70
C THR A 89 26.00 0.62 -6.05
N PRO A 90 25.32 1.71 -6.47
CA PRO A 90 24.64 1.71 -7.74
C PRO A 90 25.68 1.54 -8.83
N GLY A 91 25.60 0.41 -9.53
CA GLY A 91 26.31 0.21 -10.79
C GLY A 91 25.93 1.34 -11.74
N GLY A 92 26.94 2.04 -12.27
CA GLY A 92 26.80 3.17 -13.16
C GLY A 92 25.92 2.87 -14.37
N GLY A 93 24.68 3.35 -14.30
CA GLY A 93 23.92 3.81 -15.45
C GLY A 93 23.96 5.34 -15.42
N ASP A 94 24.21 5.97 -16.57
CA ASP A 94 24.33 7.41 -16.80
C ASP A 94 23.76 8.28 -15.67
N ALA A 95 24.66 8.78 -14.82
CA ALA A 95 24.30 9.75 -13.80
C ALA A 95 23.73 10.99 -14.50
N THR A 96 22.46 11.26 -14.27
CA THR A 96 21.91 12.61 -14.29
C THR A 96 22.65 13.41 -13.22
N GLY A 97 23.87 13.84 -13.54
CA GLY A 97 24.68 14.65 -12.64
C GLY A 97 23.91 15.92 -12.36
N THR A 98 23.61 16.18 -11.08
CA THR A 98 23.07 17.47 -10.66
C THR A 98 23.99 18.55 -11.18
N SER A 99 23.51 19.39 -12.08
CA SER A 99 24.34 20.44 -12.64
C SER A 99 24.52 21.55 -11.60
N LYS A 100 25.71 22.19 -11.60
CA LYS A 100 25.95 23.38 -10.77
C LYS A 100 24.85 24.41 -11.03
N GLU A 101 24.43 24.53 -12.28
CA GLU A 101 23.40 25.45 -12.76
C GLU A 101 22.03 25.20 -12.11
N ASP A 102 21.61 23.94 -11.98
CA ASP A 102 20.31 23.60 -11.36
C ASP A 102 20.28 23.99 -9.88
N PHE A 103 21.37 23.72 -9.15
CA PHE A 103 21.45 24.08 -7.74
C PHE A 103 21.59 25.59 -7.52
N VAL A 104 22.35 26.29 -8.37
CA VAL A 104 22.39 27.76 -8.36
C VAL A 104 21.00 28.34 -8.59
N GLY A 105 20.26 27.81 -9.58
CA GLY A 105 18.88 28.21 -9.86
C GLY A 105 17.97 28.05 -8.64
N LEU A 106 18.08 26.92 -7.92
CA LEU A 106 17.34 26.68 -6.68
C LEU A 106 17.70 27.70 -5.59
N VAL A 107 19.00 27.94 -5.35
CA VAL A 107 19.45 28.92 -4.34
C VAL A 107 18.89 30.31 -4.64
N GLU A 108 18.97 30.75 -5.90
CA GLU A 108 18.41 32.03 -6.31
C GLU A 108 16.89 32.09 -6.15
N GLU A 109 16.16 31.03 -6.50
CA GLU A 109 14.70 30.99 -6.37
C GLU A 109 14.28 31.07 -4.90
N VAL A 110 15.01 30.39 -4.01
CA VAL A 110 14.79 30.47 -2.56
C VAL A 110 15.09 31.88 -2.05
N MET A 111 16.20 32.51 -2.47
CA MET A 111 16.54 33.89 -2.09
C MET A 111 15.51 34.91 -2.57
N LYS A 112 14.94 34.71 -3.77
CA LYS A 112 13.92 35.60 -4.37
C LYS A 112 12.52 35.37 -3.79
N SER A 113 12.29 34.25 -3.09
CA SER A 113 10.99 33.94 -2.52
C SER A 113 10.61 34.93 -1.41
N SER A 114 9.60 35.76 -1.69
CA SER A 114 9.11 36.76 -0.72
C SER A 114 8.24 36.15 0.39
N LYS A 115 7.90 34.86 0.28
CA LYS A 115 6.97 34.16 1.16
C LYS A 115 7.62 32.89 1.71
N SER A 116 7.93 32.91 3.00
CA SER A 116 8.56 31.78 3.70
C SER A 116 7.71 30.50 3.64
N GLU A 117 6.38 30.62 3.58
CA GLU A 117 5.43 29.50 3.46
C GLU A 117 5.58 28.68 2.16
N HIS A 118 6.20 29.23 1.12
CA HIS A 118 6.40 28.52 -0.15
C HIS A 118 7.73 27.77 -0.21
N ILE A 119 8.68 28.10 0.65
CA ILE A 119 10.04 27.52 0.63
C ILE A 119 9.99 26.00 0.82
N PRO A 120 9.29 25.42 1.83
CA PRO A 120 9.27 23.96 1.98
C PRO A 120 8.76 23.21 0.76
N ARG A 121 7.76 23.77 0.07
CA ARG A 121 7.22 23.18 -1.18
C ARG A 121 8.21 23.29 -2.33
N LEU A 122 8.89 24.43 -2.45
CA LEU A 122 9.93 24.62 -3.45
C LEU A 122 11.08 23.63 -3.27
N LEU A 123 11.54 23.44 -2.02
CA LEU A 123 12.60 22.49 -1.69
C LEU A 123 12.14 21.04 -1.94
N ALA A 124 10.91 20.68 -1.56
CA ALA A 124 10.36 19.37 -1.83
C ALA A 124 10.27 19.04 -3.33
N ASN A 125 9.90 20.02 -4.16
CA ASN A 125 9.84 19.84 -5.62
C ASN A 125 11.22 19.68 -6.26
N ASN A 126 12.28 20.15 -5.60
CA ASN A 126 13.66 20.09 -6.08
C ASN A 126 14.50 19.12 -5.24
N ILE A 127 13.87 18.17 -4.54
CA ILE A 127 14.57 17.28 -3.61
C ILE A 127 15.62 16.40 -4.31
N GLU A 128 15.40 16.03 -5.58
CA GLU A 128 16.36 15.26 -6.38
C GLU A 128 17.65 16.05 -6.64
N VAL A 129 17.53 17.36 -6.93
CA VAL A 129 18.68 18.26 -7.08
C VAL A 129 19.48 18.30 -5.78
N ILE A 130 18.79 18.47 -4.64
CA ILE A 130 19.44 18.59 -3.33
C ILE A 130 20.12 17.27 -2.92
N ILE A 131 19.43 16.13 -3.05
CA ILE A 131 19.98 14.81 -2.71
C ILE A 131 21.14 14.44 -3.66
N GLY A 132 21.08 14.88 -4.91
CA GLY A 132 22.14 14.65 -5.88
C GLY A 132 23.45 15.39 -5.58
N LEU A 133 23.46 16.34 -4.64
CA LEU A 133 24.68 16.98 -4.12
C LEU A 133 25.47 16.11 -3.11
N GLN A 134 25.13 14.83 -2.98
CA GLN A 134 25.87 13.92 -2.12
C GLN A 134 27.33 13.73 -2.56
N GLY A 135 28.23 13.62 -1.59
CA GLY A 135 29.63 13.31 -1.82
C GLY A 135 30.51 14.51 -2.20
N GLN A 136 31.67 14.22 -2.79
CA GLN A 136 32.71 15.22 -3.02
C GLN A 136 32.33 16.24 -4.11
N ASP A 137 31.54 15.83 -5.10
CA ASP A 137 31.15 16.69 -6.22
C ASP A 137 30.18 17.78 -5.78
N GLY A 138 29.17 17.45 -4.96
CA GLY A 138 28.27 18.46 -4.40
C GLY A 138 28.97 19.40 -3.43
N ALA A 139 29.95 18.92 -2.65
CA ALA A 139 30.79 19.80 -1.84
C ALA A 139 31.59 20.81 -2.67
N GLN A 140 32.11 20.40 -3.84
CA GLN A 140 32.78 21.30 -4.78
C GLN A 140 31.81 22.31 -5.40
N ILE A 141 30.60 21.89 -5.77
CA ILE A 141 29.55 22.78 -6.29
C ILE A 141 29.22 23.87 -5.26
N ILE A 142 28.94 23.49 -4.00
CA ILE A 142 28.63 24.43 -2.92
C ILE A 142 29.80 25.38 -2.68
N THR A 143 31.03 24.86 -2.60
CA THR A 143 32.24 25.68 -2.39
C THR A 143 32.39 26.70 -3.51
N SER A 144 32.23 26.27 -4.77
CA SER A 144 32.33 27.16 -5.92
C SER A 144 31.27 28.27 -5.90
N ILE A 145 30.03 27.98 -5.51
CA ILE A 145 28.96 28.98 -5.39
C ILE A 145 29.28 30.01 -4.31
N LEU A 146 29.78 29.55 -3.17
CA LEU A 146 30.17 30.43 -2.06
C LEU A 146 31.38 31.31 -2.44
N GLU A 147 32.35 30.77 -3.17
CA GLU A 147 33.48 31.53 -3.70
C GLU A 147 33.03 32.60 -4.72
N ASP A 148 32.12 32.24 -5.63
CA ASP A 148 31.54 33.16 -6.61
C ASP A 148 30.81 34.32 -5.89
N ALA A 149 29.96 34.00 -4.90
CA ALA A 149 29.23 35.00 -4.10
C ALA A 149 30.17 35.90 -3.27
N LYS A 150 31.29 35.35 -2.77
CA LYS A 150 32.31 36.12 -2.04
C LYS A 150 33.05 37.08 -2.97
N ALA A 151 33.45 36.60 -4.15
CA ALA A 151 34.15 37.42 -5.13
C ALA A 151 33.30 38.60 -5.63
N ASP A 152 31.97 38.43 -5.70
CA ASP A 152 31.05 39.52 -6.05
C ASP A 152 30.83 40.50 -4.90
N GLY A 153 30.69 40.01 -3.66
CA GLY A 153 30.62 40.88 -2.46
C GLY A 153 31.87 41.75 -2.27
N GLU A 154 33.07 41.21 -2.54
CA GLU A 154 34.33 41.96 -2.47
C GLU A 154 34.43 43.09 -3.52
N LYS A 155 33.79 42.93 -4.70
CA LYS A 155 33.77 43.97 -5.74
C LYS A 155 32.85 45.13 -5.38
N ASP A 156 31.70 44.81 -4.79
CA ASP A 156 30.68 45.80 -4.43
C ASP A 156 30.88 46.39 -3.02
N GLY A 157 31.80 45.83 -2.23
CA GLY A 157 32.10 46.26 -0.86
C GLY A 157 30.99 45.91 0.13
N ASP A 158 30.11 44.96 -0.23
CA ASP A 158 28.97 44.52 0.56
C ASP A 158 28.95 42.99 0.68
N ASP A 159 29.33 42.49 1.86
CA ASP A 159 29.33 41.04 2.18
C ASP A 159 27.90 40.48 2.41
N SER A 160 26.85 41.30 2.22
CA SER A 160 25.46 40.87 2.40
C SER A 160 25.09 39.70 1.48
N VAL A 161 25.54 39.74 0.23
CA VAL A 161 25.24 38.70 -0.79
C VAL A 161 25.85 37.36 -0.39
N TYR A 162 27.13 37.35 0.01
CA TYR A 162 27.80 36.14 0.49
C TYR A 162 27.10 35.56 1.72
N THR A 163 26.77 36.41 2.70
CA THR A 163 26.10 35.98 3.94
C THR A 163 24.71 35.39 3.66
N GLN A 164 23.94 36.03 2.77
CA GLN A 164 22.61 35.56 2.41
C GLN A 164 22.66 34.25 1.62
N THR A 165 23.64 34.10 0.73
CA THR A 165 23.85 32.87 -0.03
C THR A 165 24.20 31.72 0.90
N LEU A 166 25.11 31.94 1.85
CA LEU A 166 25.49 30.94 2.87
C LEU A 166 24.27 30.50 3.71
N GLN A 167 23.51 31.46 4.25
CA GLN A 167 22.31 31.15 5.04
C GLN A 167 21.25 30.39 4.23
N THR A 168 21.13 30.69 2.94
CA THR A 168 20.19 30.00 2.05
C THR A 168 20.61 28.57 1.82
N ILE A 169 21.90 28.33 1.55
CA ILE A 169 22.45 26.99 1.38
C ILE A 169 22.28 26.18 2.67
N ASP A 170 22.61 26.74 3.83
CA ASP A 170 22.43 26.08 5.13
C ASP A 170 20.97 25.68 5.38
N MET A 171 20.01 26.55 5.03
CA MET A 171 18.58 26.25 5.13
C MET A 171 18.17 25.11 4.18
N ILE A 172 18.67 25.10 2.94
CA ILE A 172 18.37 24.04 1.97
C ILE A 172 18.90 22.68 2.46
N LEU A 173 20.15 22.66 2.94
CA LEU A 173 20.78 21.45 3.46
C LEU A 173 20.08 20.96 4.74
N GLY A 174 19.77 21.87 5.68
CA GLY A 174 19.03 21.54 6.89
C GLY A 174 17.65 20.96 6.60
N PHE A 175 16.94 21.47 5.58
CA PHE A 175 15.70 20.88 5.11
C PHE A 175 15.89 19.45 4.60
N ALA A 176 16.94 19.20 3.80
CA ALA A 176 17.20 17.87 3.27
C ALA A 176 17.58 16.87 4.37
N GLU A 177 18.38 17.29 5.36
CA GLU A 177 18.70 16.46 6.54
C GLU A 177 17.43 16.09 7.32
N ASP A 178 16.58 17.07 7.61
CA ASP A 178 15.31 16.84 8.31
C ASP A 178 14.36 15.95 7.50
N PHE A 179 14.33 16.12 6.17
CA PHE A 179 13.53 15.32 5.26
C PHE A 179 13.98 13.85 5.27
N VAL A 180 15.28 13.59 5.14
CA VAL A 180 15.85 12.23 5.19
C VAL A 180 15.62 11.58 6.56
N ARG A 181 15.84 12.33 7.65
CA ARG A 181 15.58 11.83 9.01
C ARG A 181 14.13 11.42 9.19
N GLN A 182 13.18 12.26 8.78
CA GLN A 182 11.74 11.95 8.86
C GLN A 182 11.37 10.75 7.97
N ALA A 183 11.94 10.65 6.77
CA ALA A 183 11.71 9.52 5.89
C ALA A 183 12.19 8.19 6.51
N GLN A 184 13.36 8.19 7.16
CA GLN A 184 13.90 7.04 7.89
C GLN A 184 13.03 6.66 9.10
N GLU A 185 12.60 7.64 9.90
CA GLU A 185 11.71 7.41 11.03
C GLU A 185 10.36 6.81 10.58
N MET A 186 9.80 7.34 9.48
CA MET A 186 8.56 6.83 8.90
C MET A 186 8.73 5.41 8.34
N ASP A 187 9.84 5.13 7.65
CA ASP A 187 10.16 3.79 7.15
C ASP A 187 10.33 2.78 8.29
N ALA A 188 11.03 3.15 9.36
CA ALA A 188 11.18 2.32 10.55
C ALA A 188 9.83 2.02 11.22
N ALA A 189 8.97 3.04 11.37
CA ALA A 189 7.63 2.88 11.91
C ALA A 189 6.77 1.96 11.02
N ASN A 190 6.82 2.13 9.69
CA ASN A 190 6.12 1.27 8.73
C ASN A 190 6.60 -0.18 8.80
N LYS A 191 7.92 -0.42 8.87
CA LYS A 191 8.50 -1.75 9.03
C LYS A 191 8.05 -2.42 10.33
N GLN A 192 8.04 -1.68 11.43
CA GLN A 192 7.57 -2.20 12.73
C GLN A 192 6.09 -2.58 12.67
N LEU A 193 5.25 -1.72 12.07
CA LEU A 193 3.83 -1.97 11.91
C LEU A 193 3.58 -3.20 11.02
N LEU A 194 4.23 -3.26 9.86
CA LEU A 194 4.13 -4.40 8.95
C LEU A 194 4.60 -5.70 9.62
N GLY A 195 5.72 -5.64 10.36
CA GLY A 195 6.23 -6.77 11.14
C GLY A 195 5.23 -7.25 12.19
N LYS A 196 4.54 -6.35 12.91
CA LYS A 196 3.48 -6.69 13.87
C LYS A 196 2.34 -7.45 13.17
N ILE A 197 1.90 -6.96 12.01
CA ILE A 197 0.79 -7.58 11.24
C ILE A 197 1.20 -8.95 10.69
N ILE A 198 2.37 -9.06 10.05
CA ILE A 198 2.89 -10.32 9.51
C ILE A 198 3.06 -11.34 10.63
N LYS A 199 3.62 -10.93 11.78
CA LYS A 199 3.80 -11.83 12.93
C LYS A 199 2.47 -12.45 13.35
N ALA A 200 1.41 -11.67 13.47
CA ALA A 200 0.09 -12.20 13.81
C ALA A 200 -0.50 -13.15 12.75
N MET A 201 -0.23 -12.88 11.48
CA MET A 201 -0.65 -13.73 10.36
C MET A 201 0.12 -15.06 10.29
N VAL A 202 1.36 -15.10 10.79
CA VAL A 202 2.25 -16.27 10.72
C VAL A 202 2.27 -17.10 12.02
N THR A 203 2.30 -16.48 13.22
CA THR A 203 2.43 -17.21 14.50
C THR A 203 1.23 -18.11 14.84
N SER A 204 0.07 -17.77 14.31
CA SER A 204 -1.15 -18.58 14.36
C SER A 204 -1.03 -19.98 13.76
N GLU A 205 0.02 -20.26 12.95
CA GLU A 205 0.30 -21.61 12.44
C GLU A 205 1.26 -22.43 13.31
N ASN A 206 2.19 -21.79 14.03
CA ASN A 206 3.27 -22.48 14.74
C ASN A 206 2.98 -22.77 16.22
N ASP A 207 2.01 -22.08 16.85
CA ASP A 207 1.64 -22.30 18.26
C ASP A 207 0.83 -23.59 18.53
N GLN A 208 0.65 -24.47 17.53
CA GLN A 208 -0.08 -25.74 17.69
C GLN A 208 0.81 -26.98 17.88
N SER A 209 2.14 -26.88 17.94
CA SER A 209 3.00 -28.07 17.92
C SER A 209 3.73 -28.44 19.22
N VAL A 210 3.52 -27.78 20.37
CA VAL A 210 4.26 -28.15 21.61
C VAL A 210 3.46 -28.02 22.92
N ALA A 211 2.21 -28.48 22.93
CA ALA A 211 1.54 -28.82 24.19
C ALA A 211 1.03 -30.27 24.10
N GLY A 212 1.87 -31.20 24.56
CA GLY A 212 1.49 -32.60 24.71
C GLY A 212 0.28 -32.74 25.64
N GLY A 213 -0.87 -33.09 25.09
CA GLY A 213 -2.08 -33.31 25.87
C GLY A 213 -3.31 -33.46 24.99
N GLU A 214 -3.63 -34.71 24.67
CA GLU A 214 -4.90 -35.20 24.11
C GLU A 214 -5.39 -34.53 22.82
N GLY A 215 -5.25 -35.28 21.72
CA GLY A 215 -5.60 -34.86 20.37
C GLY A 215 -7.05 -34.39 20.24
N ARG A 216 -7.22 -33.08 20.26
CA ARG A 216 -8.33 -32.41 19.59
C ARG A 216 -7.79 -32.03 18.21
N ILE A 217 -8.26 -32.71 17.18
CA ILE A 217 -8.01 -32.31 15.79
C ILE A 217 -8.67 -30.94 15.64
N ILE A 218 -7.89 -29.87 15.82
CA ILE A 218 -8.33 -28.53 15.46
C ILE A 218 -8.40 -28.55 13.94
N SER A 219 -9.61 -28.42 13.42
CA SER A 219 -9.84 -28.40 11.99
C SER A 219 -9.08 -27.21 11.37
N LYS A 220 -8.59 -27.35 10.14
CA LYS A 220 -7.92 -26.23 9.43
C LYS A 220 -8.80 -24.97 9.33
N GLU A 221 -10.10 -25.11 9.51
CA GLU A 221 -11.07 -24.01 9.52
C GLU A 221 -10.95 -23.16 10.79
N ASP A 222 -10.68 -23.78 11.95
CA ASP A 222 -10.53 -23.07 13.23
C ASP A 222 -9.24 -22.23 13.30
N SER A 223 -8.17 -22.63 12.59
CA SER A 223 -6.92 -21.86 12.54
C SER A 223 -7.02 -20.66 11.58
N ALA A 224 -7.75 -20.81 10.46
CA ALA A 224 -8.02 -19.70 9.55
C ALA A 224 -8.89 -18.62 10.21
N SER A 225 -9.94 -19.02 10.94
CA SER A 225 -10.81 -18.07 11.65
C SER A 225 -10.06 -17.27 12.73
N LYS A 226 -9.14 -17.91 13.47
CA LYS A 226 -8.31 -17.22 14.46
C LYS A 226 -7.35 -16.21 13.85
N ARG A 227 -6.78 -16.50 12.68
CA ARG A 227 -5.93 -15.55 11.93
C ARG A 227 -6.69 -14.30 11.56
N GLU A 228 -7.87 -14.48 11.00
CA GLU A 228 -8.72 -13.37 10.59
C GLU A 228 -9.12 -12.51 11.81
N GLN A 229 -9.48 -13.11 12.93
CA GLN A 229 -9.78 -12.38 14.17
C GLN A 229 -8.59 -11.59 14.73
N LEU A 230 -7.38 -12.18 14.68
CA LEU A 230 -6.15 -11.49 15.09
C LEU A 230 -5.82 -10.34 14.15
N LEU A 231 -5.99 -10.53 12.84
CA LEU A 231 -5.82 -9.48 11.84
C LEU A 231 -6.80 -8.35 12.09
N ASP A 232 -8.09 -8.63 12.27
CA ASP A 232 -9.13 -7.65 12.56
C ASP A 232 -8.84 -6.86 13.84
N THR A 233 -8.29 -7.54 14.86
CA THR A 233 -7.90 -6.89 16.12
C THR A 233 -6.77 -5.90 15.88
N ILE A 234 -5.73 -6.30 15.16
CA ILE A 234 -4.59 -5.42 14.84
C ILE A 234 -5.03 -4.27 13.93
N MET A 235 -5.89 -4.52 12.94
CA MET A 235 -6.42 -3.49 12.05
C MET A 235 -7.16 -2.41 12.84
N LYS A 236 -7.93 -2.79 13.87
CA LYS A 236 -8.62 -1.84 14.76
C LYS A 236 -7.65 -1.10 15.70
N GLU A 237 -6.70 -1.80 16.31
CA GLU A 237 -5.73 -1.20 17.24
C GLU A 237 -4.79 -0.19 16.55
N GLU A 238 -4.34 -0.55 15.35
CA GLU A 238 -3.34 0.20 14.59
C GLU A 238 -3.95 1.14 13.55
N LYS A 239 -5.28 1.28 13.48
CA LYS A 239 -5.99 2.10 12.50
C LYS A 239 -5.40 3.51 12.33
N LYS A 240 -5.05 4.16 13.44
CA LYS A 240 -4.47 5.52 13.46
C LYS A 240 -3.06 5.62 12.85
N ASN A 241 -2.36 4.49 12.76
CA ASN A 241 -1.01 4.38 12.21
C ASN A 241 -1.04 4.02 10.73
N PHE A 242 -2.21 3.67 10.18
CA PHE A 242 -2.37 3.51 8.75
C PHE A 242 -2.30 4.86 8.07
N SER A 243 -1.42 4.92 7.08
CA SER A 243 -1.20 6.11 6.28
C SER A 243 -1.03 5.73 4.83
N SER A 244 -1.13 6.73 3.97
CA SER A 244 -0.85 6.61 2.55
C SER A 244 0.61 6.20 2.30
N GLY A 245 1.54 6.62 3.16
CA GLY A 245 2.94 6.17 3.17
C GLY A 245 3.11 4.71 3.56
N PHE A 246 2.29 4.20 4.49
CA PHE A 246 2.31 2.79 4.88
C PHE A 246 1.83 1.88 3.73
N LEU A 247 0.78 2.28 3.00
CA LEU A 247 0.35 1.55 1.79
C LEU A 247 1.44 1.49 0.73
N ARG A 248 2.10 2.64 0.43
CA ARG A 248 3.24 2.69 -0.50
C ARG A 248 4.38 1.77 -0.07
N HIS A 249 4.63 1.65 1.24
CA HIS A 249 5.63 0.72 1.76
C HIS A 249 5.25 -0.74 1.48
N ILE A 250 3.98 -1.12 1.68
CA ILE A 250 3.49 -2.47 1.35
C ILE A 250 3.57 -2.73 -0.17
N ASP A 251 3.17 -1.77 -1.00
CA ASP A 251 3.30 -1.84 -2.46
C ASP A 251 4.76 -2.11 -2.88
N GLY A 252 5.70 -1.33 -2.32
CA GLY A 252 7.12 -1.50 -2.59
C GLY A 252 7.64 -2.90 -2.21
N GLU A 253 7.18 -3.46 -1.10
CA GLU A 253 7.52 -4.83 -0.70
C GLU A 253 6.89 -5.90 -1.61
N CYS A 254 5.64 -5.71 -2.04
CA CYS A 254 4.99 -6.55 -3.04
C CYS A 254 5.75 -6.54 -4.37
N ASP A 255 6.11 -5.36 -4.87
CA ASP A 255 6.86 -5.18 -6.11
C ASP A 255 8.25 -5.82 -6.00
N ARG A 256 8.96 -5.56 -4.90
CA ARG A 256 10.29 -6.14 -4.62
C ARG A 256 10.27 -7.66 -4.68
N ILE A 257 9.26 -8.30 -4.10
CA ILE A 257 9.11 -9.77 -4.14
C ILE A 257 8.72 -10.23 -5.54
N SER A 258 7.73 -9.59 -6.17
CA SER A 258 7.22 -10.00 -7.49
C SER A 258 8.25 -9.90 -8.61
N ASN A 259 9.20 -8.98 -8.49
CA ASN A 259 10.27 -8.75 -9.47
C ASN A 259 11.50 -9.67 -9.27
N GLN A 260 11.48 -10.58 -8.29
CA GLN A 260 12.57 -11.56 -8.13
C GLN A 260 12.60 -12.54 -9.31
N GLU A 261 13.81 -12.82 -9.83
CA GLU A 261 14.00 -13.76 -10.96
C GLU A 261 13.45 -15.17 -10.66
N LYS A 262 13.45 -15.57 -9.38
CA LYS A 262 12.92 -16.85 -8.91
C LYS A 262 12.10 -16.66 -7.64
N LEU A 263 10.80 -16.89 -7.75
CA LEU A 263 9.88 -16.93 -6.61
C LEU A 263 9.97 -18.30 -5.92
N THR A 264 10.37 -18.32 -4.65
CA THR A 264 10.25 -19.50 -3.79
C THR A 264 8.81 -19.65 -3.28
N PRO A 265 8.39 -20.85 -2.84
CA PRO A 265 7.08 -21.05 -2.21
C PRO A 265 6.83 -20.11 -1.02
N GLU A 266 7.87 -19.82 -0.23
CA GLU A 266 7.82 -18.91 0.91
C GLU A 266 7.60 -17.47 0.47
N SER A 267 8.31 -17.01 -0.58
CA SER A 267 8.13 -15.67 -1.16
C SER A 267 6.74 -15.47 -1.76
N THR A 268 6.19 -16.51 -2.41
CA THR A 268 4.83 -16.49 -2.96
C THR A 268 3.80 -16.36 -1.83
N ARG A 269 3.99 -17.15 -0.76
CA ARG A 269 3.14 -17.09 0.42
C ARG A 269 3.21 -15.74 1.13
N LEU A 270 4.40 -15.15 1.25
CA LEU A 270 4.58 -13.83 1.83
C LEU A 270 3.89 -12.76 0.98
N LEU A 271 4.02 -12.83 -0.35
CA LEU A 271 3.35 -11.92 -1.27
C LEU A 271 1.81 -11.99 -1.12
N ASP A 272 1.24 -13.19 -0.96
CA ASP A 272 -0.19 -13.36 -0.71
C ASP A 272 -0.62 -12.73 0.62
N ILE A 273 0.19 -12.86 1.67
CA ILE A 273 -0.05 -12.21 2.97
C ILE A 273 0.00 -10.68 2.81
N LEU A 274 1.03 -10.14 2.14
CA LEU A 274 1.18 -8.70 1.93
C LEU A 274 -0.02 -8.11 1.16
N ARG A 275 -0.49 -8.79 0.10
CA ARG A 275 -1.67 -8.37 -0.65
C ARG A 275 -2.95 -8.38 0.18
N MET A 276 -3.10 -9.36 1.08
CA MET A 276 -4.21 -9.39 2.02
C MET A 276 -4.16 -8.21 2.99
N ILE A 277 -2.99 -7.94 3.57
CA ILE A 277 -2.77 -6.81 4.49
C ILE A 277 -3.10 -5.50 3.76
N GLN A 278 -2.57 -5.33 2.55
CA GLN A 278 -2.80 -4.15 1.73
C GLN A 278 -4.28 -3.88 1.49
N THR A 279 -5.04 -4.93 1.15
CA THR A 279 -6.50 -4.82 0.93
C THR A 279 -7.20 -4.35 2.19
N ARG A 280 -6.88 -4.92 3.36
CA ARG A 280 -7.49 -4.53 4.64
C ARG A 280 -7.13 -3.11 5.06
N VAL A 281 -5.88 -2.71 4.87
CA VAL A 281 -5.44 -1.33 5.16
C VAL A 281 -6.17 -0.33 4.23
N LEU A 282 -6.37 -0.70 2.97
CA LEU A 282 -7.11 0.11 2.00
C LEU A 282 -8.59 0.21 2.36
N GLU A 283 -9.21 -0.88 2.82
CA GLU A 283 -10.56 -0.87 3.38
C GLU A 283 -10.67 0.10 4.56
N GLU A 284 -9.73 0.05 5.51
CA GLU A 284 -9.73 0.92 6.68
C GLU A 284 -9.50 2.40 6.35
N LEU A 285 -8.62 2.71 5.39
CA LEU A 285 -8.39 4.07 4.92
C LEU A 285 -9.55 4.58 4.04
N GLY A 286 -10.18 3.68 3.28
CA GLY A 286 -11.33 4.00 2.43
C GLY A 286 -12.62 4.22 3.21
N GLN A 287 -12.77 3.63 4.40
CA GLN A 287 -13.92 3.93 5.28
C GLN A 287 -14.03 5.43 5.61
N ASP A 288 -12.91 6.13 5.75
CA ASP A 288 -12.90 7.58 6.00
C ASP A 288 -13.15 8.41 4.72
N LEU A 289 -13.02 7.80 3.54
CA LEU A 289 -13.24 8.42 2.24
C LEU A 289 -14.66 8.21 1.69
N GLY A 290 -15.41 7.26 2.24
CA GLY A 290 -16.75 6.91 1.83
C GLY A 290 -16.83 5.64 0.97
N GLU A 291 -18.04 5.08 0.85
CA GLU A 291 -18.27 3.78 0.21
C GLU A 291 -18.05 3.84 -1.32
N ALA A 292 -18.21 5.03 -1.92
CA ALA A 292 -17.95 5.26 -3.34
C ALA A 292 -16.45 5.24 -3.66
N ALA A 293 -15.58 5.70 -2.76
CA ALA A 293 -14.15 5.64 -2.96
C ALA A 293 -13.63 4.19 -3.03
N LEU A 294 -14.16 3.32 -2.17
CA LEU A 294 -13.82 1.90 -2.19
C LEU A 294 -14.26 1.23 -3.50
N VAL A 295 -15.49 1.48 -3.94
CA VAL A 295 -16.00 0.90 -5.19
C VAL A 295 -15.29 1.47 -6.41
N LEU A 296 -14.99 2.77 -6.44
CA LEU A 296 -14.20 3.37 -7.51
C LEU A 296 -12.84 2.68 -7.62
N GLY A 297 -12.19 2.44 -6.48
CA GLY A 297 -10.96 1.67 -6.40
C GLY A 297 -11.10 0.28 -7.01
N GLN A 298 -12.16 -0.47 -6.69
CA GLN A 298 -12.45 -1.78 -7.27
C GLN A 298 -12.72 -1.71 -8.78
N LEU A 299 -13.50 -0.73 -9.24
CA LEU A 299 -13.85 -0.53 -10.65
C LEU A 299 -12.61 -0.28 -11.51
N MET A 300 -11.62 0.45 -10.96
CA MET A 300 -10.34 0.67 -11.62
C MET A 300 -9.61 -0.63 -11.99
N GLY A 301 -9.87 -1.70 -11.24
CA GLY A 301 -9.31 -3.03 -11.44
C GLY A 301 -9.80 -3.81 -12.65
N TYR A 302 -10.97 -3.47 -13.21
CA TYR A 302 -11.55 -4.22 -14.31
C TYR A 302 -10.88 -3.82 -15.62
N GLU A 303 -10.30 -4.79 -16.32
CA GLU A 303 -9.68 -4.58 -17.64
C GLU A 303 -10.73 -4.50 -18.75
N LYS A 304 -11.83 -5.25 -18.60
CA LYS A 304 -12.92 -5.27 -19.58
C LYS A 304 -13.99 -4.25 -19.20
N GLU A 305 -14.28 -3.35 -20.13
CA GLU A 305 -15.29 -2.30 -19.96
C GLU A 305 -16.68 -2.87 -19.65
N GLU A 306 -17.06 -3.99 -20.26
CA GLU A 306 -18.36 -4.64 -20.02
C GLU A 306 -18.50 -5.15 -18.56
N GLU A 307 -17.42 -5.71 -18.00
CA GLU A 307 -17.41 -6.20 -16.61
C GLU A 307 -17.45 -5.02 -15.63
N LEU A 308 -16.68 -3.97 -15.93
CA LEU A 308 -16.68 -2.72 -15.17
C LEU A 308 -18.08 -2.09 -15.14
N LEU A 309 -18.70 -1.96 -16.32
CA LEU A 309 -20.04 -1.38 -16.47
C LEU A 309 -21.08 -2.19 -15.70
N GLY A 310 -21.06 -3.52 -15.82
CA GLY A 310 -22.01 -4.39 -15.11
C GLY A 310 -21.92 -4.24 -13.58
N VAL A 311 -20.70 -4.10 -13.04
CA VAL A 311 -20.48 -3.90 -11.60
C VAL A 311 -20.89 -2.49 -11.17
N LEU A 312 -20.56 -1.47 -11.97
CA LEU A 312 -20.95 -0.09 -11.71
C LEU A 312 -22.48 0.07 -11.70
N GLU A 313 -23.19 -0.45 -12.71
CA GLU A 313 -24.65 -0.39 -12.79
C GLU A 313 -25.33 -1.12 -11.65
N ALA A 314 -24.83 -2.30 -11.28
CA ALA A 314 -25.33 -3.03 -10.12
C ALA A 314 -25.12 -2.22 -8.82
N GLY A 315 -23.96 -1.59 -8.65
CA GLY A 315 -23.65 -0.72 -7.51
C GLY A 315 -24.59 0.49 -7.44
N LEU A 316 -24.77 1.21 -8.55
CA LEU A 316 -25.67 2.35 -8.66
C LEU A 316 -27.12 1.97 -8.37
N THR A 317 -27.58 0.84 -8.91
CA THR A 317 -28.96 0.35 -8.72
C THR A 317 -29.23 -0.06 -7.28
N VAL A 318 -28.30 -0.77 -6.64
CA VAL A 318 -28.48 -1.30 -5.28
C VAL A 318 -28.36 -0.20 -4.23
N ARG A 319 -27.41 0.72 -4.39
CA ARG A 319 -27.11 1.76 -3.39
C ARG A 319 -27.86 3.07 -3.63
N GLY A 320 -28.35 3.29 -4.85
CA GLY A 320 -29.23 4.39 -5.20
C GLY A 320 -28.52 5.75 -5.30
N ASN A 321 -29.33 6.80 -5.16
CA ASN A 321 -28.97 8.17 -5.53
C ASN A 321 -27.83 8.76 -4.67
N GLU A 322 -27.82 8.49 -3.36
CA GLU A 322 -26.77 9.02 -2.46
C GLU A 322 -25.38 8.54 -2.86
N PHE A 323 -25.25 7.24 -3.16
CA PHE A 323 -24.02 6.64 -3.66
C PHE A 323 -23.62 7.18 -5.04
N ALA A 324 -24.59 7.39 -5.94
CA ALA A 324 -24.34 7.96 -7.25
C ALA A 324 -23.79 9.41 -7.15
N LEU A 325 -24.36 10.23 -6.27
CA LEU A 325 -23.89 11.60 -6.01
C LEU A 325 -22.46 11.60 -5.42
N GLU A 326 -22.18 10.70 -4.48
CA GLU A 326 -20.84 10.54 -3.91
C GLU A 326 -19.83 10.14 -5.00
N MET A 327 -20.16 9.14 -5.82
CA MET A 327 -19.31 8.68 -6.93
C MET A 327 -19.07 9.78 -7.98
N ALA A 328 -20.09 10.57 -8.30
CA ALA A 328 -19.97 11.72 -9.19
C ALA A 328 -18.99 12.75 -8.64
N SER A 329 -19.14 13.12 -7.35
CA SER A 329 -18.22 14.05 -6.69
C SER A 329 -16.77 13.54 -6.70
N LEU A 330 -16.56 12.24 -6.45
CA LEU A 330 -15.22 11.64 -6.43
C LEU A 330 -14.58 11.60 -7.80
N THR A 331 -15.34 11.23 -8.83
CA THR A 331 -14.83 11.16 -10.20
C THR A 331 -14.56 12.54 -10.78
N GLU A 332 -15.40 13.55 -10.48
CA GLU A 332 -15.12 14.96 -10.80
C GLU A 332 -13.83 15.45 -10.13
N GLU A 333 -13.67 15.20 -8.83
CA GLU A 333 -12.46 15.57 -8.09
C GLU A 333 -11.20 14.88 -8.65
N ALA A 334 -11.29 13.60 -8.99
CA ALA A 334 -10.19 12.86 -9.60
C ALA A 334 -9.80 13.45 -10.97
N LEU A 335 -10.77 13.79 -11.82
CA LEU A 335 -10.53 14.39 -13.14
C LEU A 335 -9.91 15.79 -13.04
N ASP A 336 -10.38 16.62 -12.11
CA ASP A 336 -9.73 17.91 -11.78
C ASP A 336 -8.29 17.68 -11.30
N GLY A 337 -8.07 16.68 -10.44
CA GLY A 337 -6.75 16.28 -9.96
C GLY A 337 -5.79 15.92 -11.09
N PHE A 338 -6.22 15.07 -12.04
CA PHE A 338 -5.39 14.65 -13.17
C PHE A 338 -4.93 15.81 -14.05
N SER A 339 -5.78 16.83 -14.24
CA SER A 339 -5.45 18.01 -15.04
C SER A 339 -4.33 18.88 -14.44
N ARG A 340 -4.08 18.73 -13.13
CA ARG A 340 -3.11 19.54 -12.38
C ARG A 340 -1.75 18.86 -12.24
N VAL A 341 -1.61 17.60 -12.67
CA VAL A 341 -0.36 16.85 -12.61
C VAL A 341 0.61 17.37 -13.69
N PRO A 342 1.80 17.87 -13.35
CA PRO A 342 2.81 18.24 -14.33
C PRO A 342 3.23 17.01 -15.14
N GLY A 343 3.14 17.08 -16.47
CA GLY A 343 3.38 15.92 -17.36
C GLY A 343 2.15 15.08 -17.66
N GLY A 344 1.01 15.36 -17.02
CA GLY A 344 -0.25 14.65 -17.21
C GLY A 344 -0.37 13.36 -16.39
N ALA A 345 -1.60 12.91 -16.19
CA ALA A 345 -1.89 11.57 -15.67
C ALA A 345 -1.91 10.55 -16.81
N ASP A 346 -1.85 9.26 -16.45
CA ASP A 346 -1.98 8.15 -17.39
C ASP A 346 -3.27 8.28 -18.24
N PRO A 347 -3.18 8.39 -19.58
CA PRO A 347 -4.34 8.54 -20.45
C PRO A 347 -5.37 7.41 -20.28
N GLU A 348 -4.93 6.17 -20.08
CA GLU A 348 -5.85 5.04 -19.92
C GLU A 348 -6.66 5.16 -18.64
N LEU A 349 -6.01 5.62 -17.56
CA LEU A 349 -6.67 5.91 -16.30
C LEU A 349 -7.68 7.04 -16.43
N VAL A 350 -7.27 8.14 -17.08
CA VAL A 350 -8.15 9.31 -17.30
C VAL A 350 -9.40 8.89 -18.07
N ASP A 351 -9.24 8.10 -19.13
CA ASP A 351 -10.36 7.65 -19.95
C ASP A 351 -11.29 6.70 -19.18
N LYS A 352 -10.73 5.80 -18.35
CA LYS A 352 -11.52 4.93 -17.49
C LYS A 352 -12.33 5.72 -16.45
N VAL A 353 -11.74 6.72 -15.79
CA VAL A 353 -12.46 7.56 -14.82
C VAL A 353 -13.53 8.41 -15.51
N ARG A 354 -13.26 8.95 -16.72
CA ARG A 354 -14.27 9.65 -17.52
C ARG A 354 -15.44 8.76 -17.94
N PHE A 355 -15.16 7.50 -18.26
CA PHE A 355 -16.20 6.52 -18.57
C PHE A 355 -17.14 6.32 -17.37
N ILE A 356 -16.57 6.12 -16.18
CA ILE A 356 -17.36 5.98 -14.94
C ILE A 356 -18.15 7.25 -14.65
N ASP A 357 -17.51 8.41 -14.65
CA ASP A 357 -18.17 9.70 -14.41
C ASP A 357 -19.39 9.85 -15.35
N ARG A 358 -19.20 9.68 -16.65
CA ARG A 358 -20.29 9.77 -17.63
C ARG A 358 -21.45 8.85 -17.29
N ARG A 359 -21.19 7.58 -16.97
CA ARG A 359 -22.25 6.61 -16.66
C ARG A 359 -22.98 6.96 -15.36
N VAL A 360 -22.26 7.45 -14.35
CA VAL A 360 -22.85 7.93 -13.10
C VAL A 360 -23.74 9.15 -13.35
N GLN A 361 -23.31 10.11 -14.17
CA GLN A 361 -24.11 11.28 -14.54
C GLN A 361 -25.38 10.89 -15.31
N GLU A 362 -25.31 9.92 -16.21
CA GLU A 362 -26.48 9.36 -16.91
C GLU A 362 -27.50 8.80 -15.92
N PHE A 363 -27.05 7.97 -14.97
CA PHE A 363 -27.91 7.41 -13.93
C PHE A 363 -28.59 8.50 -13.07
N LEU A 364 -27.84 9.55 -12.69
CA LEU A 364 -28.37 10.69 -11.94
C LEU A 364 -29.44 11.45 -12.74
N ASN A 365 -29.21 11.65 -14.03
CA ASN A 365 -30.16 12.32 -14.91
C ASN A 365 -31.44 11.50 -15.08
N GLU A 366 -31.32 10.18 -15.32
CA GLU A 366 -32.47 9.27 -15.40
C GLU A 366 -33.29 9.29 -14.10
N THR A 367 -32.63 9.27 -12.95
CA THR A 367 -33.31 9.25 -11.64
C THR A 367 -34.02 10.57 -11.33
N ASN A 368 -33.50 11.70 -11.81
CA ASN A 368 -34.13 13.02 -11.65
C ASN A 368 -35.38 13.21 -12.52
N GLU A 369 -35.57 12.44 -13.60
CA GLU A 369 -36.78 12.51 -14.43
C GLU A 369 -38.00 11.83 -13.79
N PHE A 370 -37.80 11.01 -12.76
CA PHE A 370 -38.87 10.27 -12.05
C PHE A 370 -39.29 10.88 -10.71
N GLN A 371 -38.67 11.98 -10.28
CA GLN A 371 -39.07 12.78 -9.10
C GLN A 371 -39.91 13.99 -9.53
#